data_AF-A0A1I2BWJ3-F1
#
_entry.id   AF-A0A1I2BWJ3-F1
#
_cell.length_a   1.000
_cell.length_b   1.000
_cell.length_c   1.000
_cell.angle_alpha   90.00
_cell.angle_beta   90.00
_cell.angle_gamma   90.00
#
_symmetry.space_group_name_H-M   'P 1'
#
loop_
_entity.id
_entity.type
_entity.pdbx_description
1 polymer ?
#
loop_
_entity_poly.entity_id
_entity_poly.type
_entity_poly.pdbx_seq_one_letter_code
_entity_poly.pdbx_strand_id
1 'polypeptide(L)' 'MSKNNIHETNPEKEYLYTDDNYVDENLRSIQNIEGGGPLRKVDLHSMPRPLRILGYFLFSIILLMGASVVLISFIR' A
#
# COMPACT_ATOMS: atom_id res chain seq x y z
N MET A 1 18.00 24.04 -14.25
CA MET A 1 19.16 23.16 -14.00
C MET A 1 19.25 22.98 -12.48
N SER A 2 18.58 21.94 -11.94
CA SER A 2 18.53 21.70 -10.49
C SER A 2 19.81 21.00 -10.05
N LYS A 3 20.67 21.68 -9.30
CA LYS A 3 21.86 21.09 -8.65
C LYS A 3 21.37 20.18 -7.53
N ASN A 4 21.59 18.89 -7.65
CA ASN A 4 21.36 17.94 -6.56
C ASN A 4 22.40 18.22 -5.46
N ASN A 5 21.98 18.87 -4.37
CA ASN A 5 22.78 19.10 -3.17
C ASN A 5 22.85 17.79 -2.37
N ILE A 6 23.70 16.87 -2.81
CA ILE A 6 24.06 15.67 -2.05
C ILE A 6 25.34 15.99 -1.29
N HIS A 7 25.25 16.01 0.04
CA HIS A 7 26.39 16.23 0.93
C HIS A 7 27.28 14.97 0.97
N GLU A 8 28.60 15.15 1.08
CA GLU A 8 29.59 14.06 1.15
C GLU A 8 29.37 13.12 2.35
N THR A 9 28.67 13.60 3.39
CA THR A 9 28.28 12.81 4.56
C THR A 9 26.94 12.08 4.40
N ASN A 10 26.28 12.23 3.25
CA ASN A 10 25.05 11.49 2.98
C ASN A 10 25.43 10.06 2.58
N PRO A 11 25.19 9.04 3.43
CA PRO A 11 25.46 7.67 3.05
C PRO A 11 24.68 7.33 1.79
N GLU A 12 25.31 6.61 0.87
CA GLU A 12 24.59 6.05 -0.27
C GLU A 12 23.43 5.25 0.29
N LYS A 13 22.20 5.54 -0.17
CA LYS A 13 21.04 4.76 0.22
C LYS A 13 21.26 3.37 -0.37
N GLU A 14 21.80 2.48 0.44
CA GLU A 14 21.84 1.06 0.12
C GLU A 14 20.38 0.65 -0.05
N TYR A 15 19.99 0.39 -1.29
CA TYR A 15 18.71 -0.21 -1.59
C TYR A 15 18.80 -1.63 -1.03
N LEU A 16 18.49 -1.77 0.26
CA LEU A 16 18.23 -3.06 0.85
C LEU A 16 17.16 -3.69 -0.03
N TYR A 17 17.51 -4.79 -0.69
CA TYR A 17 16.52 -5.73 -1.19
C TYR A 17 15.75 -6.17 0.03
N THR A 18 14.65 -5.47 0.32
CA THR A 18 13.68 -5.91 1.30
C THR A 18 13.12 -7.21 0.76
N ASP A 19 13.66 -8.33 1.24
CA ASP A 19 12.85 -9.52 1.34
C ASP A 19 11.71 -9.13 2.26
N ASP A 20 10.54 -8.86 1.70
CA ASP A 20 9.33 -8.41 2.41
C ASP A 20 8.91 -9.38 3.54
N ASN A 21 9.61 -10.51 3.67
CA ASN A 21 9.40 -11.56 4.66
C ASN A 21 10.55 -11.72 5.67
N TYR A 22 11.60 -10.90 5.63
CA TYR A 22 12.67 -10.98 6.63
C TYR A 22 12.19 -10.45 7.98
N VAL A 23 11.90 -11.37 8.90
CA VAL A 23 11.53 -11.09 10.28
C VAL A 23 12.73 -11.36 11.16
N ASP A 24 13.24 -10.31 11.85
CA ASP A 24 14.32 -10.48 12.81
C ASP A 24 13.72 -10.88 14.15
N GLU A 25 13.97 -12.13 14.56
CA GLU A 25 13.44 -12.70 15.80
C GLU A 25 13.83 -11.88 17.05
N ASN A 26 14.98 -11.21 17.03
CA ASN A 26 15.42 -10.35 18.15
C ASN A 26 14.67 -9.02 18.21
N LEU A 27 14.13 -8.55 17.07
CA LEU A 27 13.40 -7.29 16.95
C LEU A 27 11.89 -7.49 16.75
N ARG A 28 11.39 -8.73 16.81
CA ARG A 28 9.97 -9.06 16.56
C ARG A 28 8.99 -8.24 17.38
N SER A 29 9.31 -7.95 18.64
CA SER A 29 8.45 -7.12 19.49
C SER A 29 8.26 -5.72 18.93
N ILE A 30 9.34 -5.12 18.42
CA ILE A 30 9.36 -3.79 17.81
C ILE A 30 8.72 -3.83 16.41
N GLN A 31 9.10 -4.79 15.57
CA GLN A 31 8.55 -4.95 14.20
C GLN A 31 7.02 -5.14 14.19
N ASN A 32 6.47 -5.85 15.18
CA ASN A 32 5.04 -6.05 15.33
C ASN A 32 4.29 -4.76 15.73
N ILE A 33 4.94 -3.88 16.50
CA ILE A 33 4.34 -2.62 16.96
C ILE A 33 4.43 -1.55 15.86
N GLU A 34 5.55 -1.50 15.15
CA GLU A 34 5.83 -0.50 14.11
C GLU A 34 5.08 -0.78 12.79
N GLY A 35 4.35 -1.89 12.70
CA GLY A 35 3.63 -2.28 11.49
C GLY A 35 4.57 -2.72 10.36
N GLY A 36 5.82 -3.08 10.69
CA GLY A 36 6.84 -3.54 9.74
C GLY A 36 6.65 -4.97 9.22
N GLY A 37 5.53 -5.63 9.56
CA GLY A 37 5.15 -6.90 8.96
C GLY A 37 4.70 -6.73 7.51
N PRO A 38 4.74 -7.80 6.70
CA PRO A 38 4.27 -7.75 5.31
C PRO A 38 2.83 -7.23 5.26
N LEU A 39 2.54 -6.43 4.23
CA LEU A 39 1.20 -5.91 3.97
C LEU A 39 0.19 -7.08 3.95
N ARG A 40 -0.64 -7.16 4.99
CA ARG A 40 -1.65 -8.21 5.09
C ARG A 40 -2.75 -7.93 4.07
N LYS A 41 -3.12 -8.95 3.29
CA LYS A 41 -4.29 -8.87 2.41
C LYS A 41 -5.51 -8.54 3.25
N VAL A 42 -6.23 -7.50 2.84
CA VAL A 42 -7.45 -7.06 3.50
C VAL A 42 -8.59 -8.00 3.10
N ASP A 43 -9.13 -8.75 4.06
CA ASP A 43 -10.31 -9.58 3.87
C ASP A 43 -11.56 -8.85 4.38
N LEU A 44 -12.35 -8.29 3.45
CA LEU A 44 -13.62 -7.61 3.79
C LEU A 44 -14.67 -8.58 4.35
N HIS A 45 -14.51 -9.89 4.14
CA HIS A 45 -15.44 -10.89 4.64
C HIS A 45 -15.28 -11.12 6.15
N SER A 46 -14.09 -11.01 6.72
CA SER A 46 -13.91 -11.11 8.18
C SER A 46 -14.25 -9.81 8.94
N MET A 47 -14.54 -8.70 8.23
CA MET A 47 -14.81 -7.41 8.86
C MET A 47 -16.21 -7.30 9.51
N PRO A 48 -16.36 -6.47 10.57
CA PRO A 48 -17.65 -6.17 11.16
C PRO A 48 -18.55 -5.44 10.16
N ARG A 49 -19.87 -5.67 10.28
CA ARG A 49 -20.91 -5.20 9.35
C ARG A 49 -20.74 -3.76 8.83
N PRO A 50 -20.52 -2.72 9.67
CA PRO A 50 -20.39 -1.35 9.17
C PRO A 50 -19.18 -1.14 8.25
N LEU A 51 -18.02 -1.70 8.63
CA LEU A 51 -16.80 -1.63 7.82
C LEU A 51 -16.94 -2.40 6.51
N ARG A 52 -17.60 -3.56 6.55
CA ARG A 52 -17.89 -4.36 5.37
C ARG A 52 -18.75 -3.57 4.36
N ILE A 53 -19.82 -2.91 4.83
CA ILE A 53 -20.70 -2.10 3.97
C ILE A 53 -19.93 -0.93 3.34
N LEU A 54 -19.15 -0.20 4.14
CA LEU A 54 -18.37 0.93 3.66
C LEU A 54 -17.34 0.49 2.59
N GLY A 55 -16.65 -0.64 2.82
CA GLY A 55 -15.69 -1.19 1.87
C GLY A 55 -16.34 -1.55 0.52
N TYR A 56 -17.49 -2.25 0.55
CA TYR A 56 -18.21 -2.58 -0.69
C TYR A 56 -18.80 -1.35 -1.40
N PHE A 57 -19.25 -0.35 -0.65
CA PHE A 57 -19.74 0.90 -1.21
C PHE A 57 -18.64 1.68 -1.92
N LEU A 58 -17.46 1.78 -1.32
CA LEU A 58 -16.33 2.46 -1.96
C LEU A 58 -15.88 1.70 -3.22
N PHE A 59 -15.79 0.36 -3.13
CA PHE A 59 -15.43 -0.49 -4.26
C PHE A 59 -16.42 -0.35 -5.42
N SER A 60 -17.72 -0.26 -5.15
CA SER A 60 -18.73 -0.11 -6.20
C SER A 60 -18.64 1.24 -6.91
N ILE A 61 -18.32 2.33 -6.21
CA ILE A 61 -18.10 3.66 -6.83
C ILE A 61 -16.90 3.60 -7.78
N ILE A 62 -15.78 3.02 -7.35
CA ILE A 62 -14.57 2.89 -8.18
C ILE A 62 -14.88 2.06 -9.41
N LEU A 63 -15.60 0.95 -9.25
CA LEU A 63 -16.02 0.09 -10.36
C LEU A 63 -16.91 0.86 -11.36
N LEU A 64 -17.88 1.62 -10.86
CA LEU A 64 -18.77 2.43 -11.70
C LEU A 64 -18.03 3.55 -12.44
N MET A 65 -17.06 4.21 -11.79
CA MET A 65 -16.21 5.20 -12.44
C MET A 65 -15.36 4.58 -13.54
N GLY A 66 -14.75 3.41 -13.28
CA GLY A 66 -13.99 2.69 -14.31
C GLY A 66 -14.88 2.30 -15.49
N ALA A 67 -16.05 1.74 -15.21
CA ALA A 67 -17.02 1.34 -16.23
C ALA A 67 -17.51 2.54 -17.07
N SER A 68 -17.75 3.70 -16.44
CA SER A 68 -18.21 4.89 -17.15
C SER A 68 -17.12 5.47 -18.08
N VAL A 69 -15.86 5.50 -17.64
CA VAL A 69 -14.73 5.92 -18.48
C VAL A 69 -14.61 5.01 -19.71
N VAL A 70 -14.69 3.69 -19.50
CA VAL A 70 -14.65 2.72 -20.60
C VAL A 70 -15.82 2.92 -21.56
N LEU A 71 -17.05 3.07 -21.06
CA LEU A 71 -18.24 3.35 -21.87
C LEU A 71 -18.08 4.63 -22.72
N ILE A 72 -17.64 5.72 -22.10
CA ILE A 72 -17.42 6.99 -22.81
C ILE A 72 -16.34 6.83 -23.88
N SER A 73 -15.28 6.07 -23.60
CA SER A 73 -14.21 5.79 -24.57
C SER A 73 -14.66 4.99 -25.80
N PHE A 74 -15.74 4.22 -25.72
CA PHE A 74 -16.28 3.50 -26.87
C PHE A 74 -17.31 4.31 -27.67
N ILE A 75 -17.93 5.31 -27.03
CA ILE A 75 -18.96 6.16 -27.67
C ILE A 75 -18.35 7.39 -28.35
N ARG A 76 -17.18 7.85 -27.88
CA ARG A 76 -16.42 8.98 -28.45
C ARG A 76 -15.31 8.50 -29.37
#